data_AF-A0A4U5N6J6-F1
#
_entry.id   AF-A0A4U5N6J6-F1
#
_cell.length_a   1.000
_cell.length_b   1.000
_cell.length_c   1.000
_cell.angle_alpha   90.00
_cell.angle_beta   90.00
_cell.angle_gamma   90.00
#
_symmetry.space_group_name_H-M   'P 1'
#
loop_
_entity.id
_entity.type
_entity.pdbx_description
1 polymer ?
#
loop_
_entity_poly.entity_id
_entity_poly.type
_entity_poly.pdbx_seq_one_letter_code
_entity_poly.pdbx_strand_id
1 'polypeptide(L)'
;MLDNIVFYCEVTSSGKAFVTLSSYFLSYVFQCLNVLLRMHSGVPGSPRESFHHEANKVPVPPSSGESTWLERIVRYGEKDDLLLYVTAFIGVVMPAIVYILYHKAHNVYQRYAKIAKEKNEEEEAERRVVTIFYGSETGKTERLAEILADEMEDYSPPLINMANIDPEDFKQYKGVGLFLISTRENGKPPEGVEWFMEWMDDVDAKTKRKANFRHIRFCIFGIGDSRFGATYYNKAAKVLSRRLRSLGAKPLCAMAFADEKKNTDDICEVLRSWSDDVCEVLEDHIAGTKSDRRGTSTESSGTEYDSENAKREKEALFTKFLNLRRRRRSRT
;
A
#
# COMPACT_ATOMS: atom_id res chain seq x y z
N MET A 1 46.22 10.41 -21.16
CA MET A 1 45.04 9.52 -21.04
C MET A 1 44.62 9.59 -19.58
N LEU A 2 43.80 10.55 -19.10
CA LEU A 2 42.50 11.00 -19.65
C LEU A 2 41.67 9.75 -20.00
N ASP A 3 40.56 9.39 -19.36
CA ASP A 3 39.49 10.23 -18.83
C ASP A 3 38.54 9.46 -17.88
N ASN A 4 37.87 10.22 -17.00
CA ASN A 4 36.48 10.10 -16.53
C ASN A 4 35.96 8.79 -15.94
N ILE A 5 35.82 8.77 -14.59
CA ILE A 5 34.75 8.01 -13.92
C ILE A 5 33.90 9.01 -13.13
N VAL A 6 32.81 9.43 -13.77
CA VAL A 6 31.72 10.21 -13.18
C VAL A 6 30.80 9.24 -12.45
N PHE A 7 30.83 9.24 -11.11
CA PHE A 7 29.81 8.56 -10.30
C PHE A 7 28.61 9.49 -10.11
N TYR A 8 27.56 9.30 -10.91
CA TYR A 8 26.23 9.82 -10.63
C TYR A 8 25.62 9.01 -9.48
N CYS A 9 25.56 9.60 -8.29
CA CYS A 9 24.78 9.09 -7.17
C CYS A 9 23.47 9.90 -7.13
N GLU A 10 22.36 9.25 -7.43
CA GLU A 10 21.02 9.83 -7.42
C GLU A 10 20.61 10.11 -5.96
N VAL A 11 20.72 11.38 -5.56
CA VAL A 11 20.56 11.79 -4.16
C VAL A 11 19.11 12.19 -3.89
N THR A 12 18.37 11.33 -3.19
CA THR A 12 17.11 11.71 -2.52
C THR A 12 17.39 12.83 -1.51
N SER A 13 16.44 13.77 -1.31
CA SER A 13 16.62 14.98 -0.49
C SER A 13 17.21 14.72 0.91
N SER A 14 16.93 13.56 1.52
CA SER A 14 17.49 13.11 2.80
C SER A 14 18.96 12.63 2.73
N GLY A 15 19.42 12.16 1.57
CA GLY A 15 20.81 11.78 1.32
C GLY A 15 21.74 12.99 1.14
N LYS A 16 21.23 14.14 0.63
CA LYS A 16 22.03 15.36 0.46
C LYS A 16 22.54 15.85 1.81
N ALA A 17 21.65 15.89 2.81
CA ALA A 17 22.00 16.27 4.19
C ALA A 17 23.05 15.34 4.80
N PHE A 18 22.94 14.04 4.54
CA PHE A 18 23.84 13.03 5.10
C PHE A 18 25.24 13.03 4.48
N VAL A 19 25.33 13.17 3.14
CA VAL A 19 26.61 13.31 2.43
C VAL A 19 27.29 14.63 2.80
N THR A 20 26.53 15.73 2.96
CA THR A 20 27.10 16.98 3.46
C THR A 20 27.64 16.82 4.88
N LEU A 21 26.89 16.22 5.81
CA LEU A 21 27.35 15.98 7.18
C LEU A 21 28.61 15.11 7.24
N SER A 22 28.70 14.08 6.39
CA SER A 22 29.90 13.24 6.26
C SER A 22 31.10 14.05 5.73
N SER A 23 30.91 14.92 4.74
CA SER A 23 31.98 15.75 4.19
C SER A 23 32.50 16.81 5.17
N TYR A 24 31.62 17.42 5.98
CA TYR A 24 32.03 18.35 7.04
C TYR A 24 32.76 17.63 8.16
N PHE A 25 32.34 16.41 8.51
CA PHE A 25 33.00 15.61 9.52
C PHE A 25 34.40 15.15 9.07
N LEU A 26 34.53 14.69 7.82
CA LEU A 26 35.83 14.35 7.22
C LEU A 26 36.75 15.58 7.09
N SER A 27 36.21 16.74 6.73
CA SER A 27 36.98 17.99 6.66
C SER A 27 37.48 18.40 8.05
N TYR A 28 36.65 18.30 9.09
CA TYR A 28 37.03 18.58 10.48
C TYR A 28 38.11 17.61 11.00
N VAL A 29 37.98 16.32 10.68
CA VAL A 29 38.98 15.30 11.01
C VAL A 29 40.31 15.57 10.30
N PHE A 30 40.28 15.91 9.00
CA PHE A 30 41.48 16.29 8.26
C PHE A 30 42.14 17.57 8.80
N GLN A 31 41.34 18.53 9.24
CA GLN A 31 41.82 19.80 9.80
C GLN A 31 42.48 19.57 11.18
N CYS A 32 41.89 18.71 12.02
CA CYS A 32 42.52 18.28 13.26
C CYS A 32 43.80 17.46 13.02
N LEU A 33 43.82 16.58 12.01
CA LEU A 33 44.99 15.77 11.67
C LEU A 33 46.14 16.64 11.14
N ASN A 34 45.85 17.67 10.34
CA ASN A 34 46.85 18.64 9.86
C ASN A 34 47.42 19.51 10.98
N VAL A 35 46.61 19.89 11.97
CA VAL A 35 47.08 20.61 13.16
C VAL A 35 47.99 19.72 14.00
N LEU A 36 47.63 18.43 14.18
CA LEU A 36 48.48 17.46 14.88
C LEU A 36 49.82 17.21 14.14
N LEU A 37 49.78 17.06 12.82
CA LEU A 37 50.98 16.85 11.99
C LEU A 37 51.90 18.07 11.96
N ARG A 38 51.36 19.29 12.04
CA ARG A 38 52.14 20.53 12.18
C ARG A 38 52.80 20.66 13.56
N MET A 39 52.16 20.16 14.61
CA MET A 39 52.78 20.15 15.94
C MET A 39 53.92 19.12 16.05
N HIS A 40 53.83 18.01 15.31
CA HIS A 40 54.84 16.94 15.34
C HIS A 40 56.06 17.17 14.42
N SER A 41 56.07 18.23 13.59
CA SER A 41 57.12 18.49 12.57
C SER A 41 58.07 19.67 12.89
N GLY A 42 58.12 20.16 14.14
CA GLY A 42 59.06 21.22 14.54
C GLY A 42 60.52 20.77 14.59
N VAL A 43 61.33 21.16 13.59
CA VAL A 43 62.81 21.05 13.53
C VAL A 43 63.46 22.28 14.19
N PRO A 44 64.61 22.16 14.91
CA PRO A 44 65.23 23.29 15.64
C PRO A 44 66.30 24.04 14.82
N GLY A 45 66.40 25.38 14.99
CA GLY A 45 67.52 26.19 14.47
C GLY A 45 67.32 27.71 14.46
N SER A 46 68.20 28.43 15.18
CA SER A 46 68.30 29.89 15.52
C SER A 46 68.71 30.83 14.34
N PRO A 47 68.94 32.18 14.45
CA PRO A 47 69.46 32.95 15.59
C PRO A 47 68.83 34.32 15.94
N ARG A 48 69.27 34.80 17.12
CA ARG A 48 69.06 36.06 17.84
C ARG A 48 68.93 37.33 16.98
N GLU A 49 67.94 38.15 17.32
CA GLU A 49 68.06 39.61 17.29
C GLU A 49 67.58 40.22 18.61
N SER A 50 68.46 41.04 19.17
CA SER A 50 68.32 41.81 20.39
C SER A 50 67.50 43.08 20.13
N PHE A 51 66.42 43.29 20.87
CA PHE A 51 65.91 44.63 21.15
C PHE A 51 65.47 44.73 22.61
N HIS A 52 66.17 45.59 23.35
CA HIS A 52 65.77 46.07 24.66
C HIS A 52 64.44 46.81 24.55
N HIS A 53 63.46 46.45 25.36
CA HIS A 53 62.55 47.43 25.94
C HIS A 53 62.08 46.97 27.31
N GLU A 54 62.60 47.67 28.31
CA GLU A 54 62.19 47.65 29.70
C GLU A 54 60.84 48.37 29.84
N ALA A 55 59.82 47.70 30.39
CA ALA A 55 58.59 48.33 30.85
C ALA A 55 57.86 47.46 31.90
N ASN A 56 57.96 47.91 33.15
CA ASN A 56 57.01 47.80 34.27
C ASN A 56 56.18 46.51 34.46
N LYS A 57 56.53 45.75 35.52
CA LYS A 57 55.62 44.85 36.22
C LYS A 57 54.64 45.66 37.07
N VAL A 58 53.34 45.54 36.81
CA VAL A 58 52.28 45.88 37.76
C VAL A 58 51.78 44.58 38.40
N PRO A 59 51.79 44.43 39.74
CA PRO A 59 51.22 43.26 40.38
C PRO A 59 49.70 43.43 40.53
N VAL A 60 48.92 42.47 40.01
CA VAL A 60 47.46 42.41 40.17
C VAL A 60 47.13 41.45 41.34
N PRO A 61 46.26 41.83 42.30
CA PRO A 61 45.94 41.02 43.48
C PRO A 61 44.91 39.91 43.16
N PRO A 62 44.79 38.87 44.02
CA PRO A 62 43.89 37.75 43.76
C PRO A 62 42.44 38.11 44.15
N SER A 63 41.53 38.16 43.17
CA SER A 63 40.09 38.29 43.44
C SER A 63 39.41 36.93 43.45
N SER A 64 38.87 36.58 44.61
CA SER A 64 37.91 35.51 44.84
C SER A 64 36.63 35.70 44.02
N GLY A 65 36.35 34.79 43.10
CA GLY A 65 35.11 34.73 42.33
C GLY A 65 35.10 33.46 41.49
N GLU A 66 34.04 32.67 41.62
CA GLU A 66 33.85 31.29 41.16
C GLU A 66 34.49 30.98 39.79
N SER A 67 35.55 30.17 39.80
CA SER A 67 36.02 29.51 38.57
C SER A 67 34.88 28.65 38.03
N THR A 68 34.32 29.04 36.89
CA THR A 68 33.29 28.26 36.21
C THR A 68 33.88 26.87 35.96
N TRP A 69 33.15 25.80 36.21
CA TRP A 69 33.64 24.41 36.11
C TRP A 69 34.39 24.10 34.79
N LEU A 70 34.09 24.85 33.73
CA LEU A 70 34.80 24.87 32.45
C LEU A 70 36.28 25.29 32.55
N GLU A 71 36.63 26.31 33.34
CA GLU A 71 38.01 26.76 33.53
C GLU A 71 38.87 25.70 34.24
N ARG A 72 38.27 24.95 35.16
CA ARG A 72 38.95 23.84 35.86
C ARG A 72 39.25 22.68 34.90
N ILE A 73 38.37 22.42 33.94
CA ILE A 73 38.59 21.39 32.91
C ILE A 73 39.69 21.82 31.93
N VAL A 74 39.70 23.10 31.53
CA VAL A 74 40.74 23.63 30.63
C VAL A 74 42.13 23.56 31.27
N ARG A 75 42.26 23.89 32.57
CA ARG A 75 43.55 23.74 33.28
C ARG A 75 43.96 22.27 33.51
N TYR A 76 43.02 21.34 33.60
CA TYR A 76 43.33 19.90 33.65
C TYR A 76 43.72 19.33 32.27
N GLY A 77 43.31 19.99 31.19
CA GLY A 77 43.62 19.64 29.81
C GLY A 77 45.01 20.05 29.31
N GLU A 78 45.79 20.76 30.12
CA GLU A 78 47.18 21.16 29.81
C GLU A 78 48.19 19.99 29.93
N LYS A 79 47.71 18.79 30.30
CA LYS A 79 48.44 17.54 30.09
C LYS A 79 48.11 17.02 28.70
N ASP A 80 49.01 17.22 27.75
CA ASP A 80 48.88 16.76 26.36
C ASP A 80 48.44 15.28 26.25
N ASP A 81 48.87 14.44 27.19
CA ASP A 81 48.48 13.03 27.28
C ASP A 81 46.97 12.82 27.50
N LEU A 82 46.33 13.61 28.39
CA LEU A 82 44.92 13.44 28.72
C LEU A 82 44.02 13.82 27.55
N LEU A 83 44.37 14.90 26.85
CA LEU A 83 43.62 15.41 25.70
C LEU A 83 43.71 14.43 24.51
N LEU A 84 44.87 13.77 24.35
CA LEU A 84 45.07 12.69 23.38
C LEU A 84 44.21 11.46 23.69
N TYR A 85 44.14 11.01 24.94
CA TYR A 85 43.29 9.88 25.34
C TYR A 85 41.79 10.16 25.16
N VAL A 86 41.33 11.36 25.52
CA VAL A 86 39.91 11.75 25.39
C VAL A 86 39.50 11.82 23.92
N THR A 87 40.33 12.42 23.06
CA THR A 87 40.04 12.52 21.62
C THR A 87 40.09 11.16 20.93
N ALA A 88 41.04 10.29 21.29
CA ALA A 88 41.10 8.91 20.80
C ALA A 88 39.86 8.09 21.22
N PHE A 89 39.39 8.25 22.46
CA PHE A 89 38.20 7.57 22.95
C PHE A 89 36.92 8.04 22.23
N ILE A 90 36.76 9.36 22.06
CA ILE A 90 35.62 9.92 21.30
C ILE A 90 35.67 9.44 19.84
N GLY A 91 36.86 9.37 19.25
CA GLY A 91 37.07 8.87 17.89
C GLY A 91 36.65 7.42 17.68
N VAL A 92 36.67 6.57 18.72
CA VAL A 92 36.23 5.16 18.63
C VAL A 92 34.78 4.98 19.06
N VAL A 93 34.37 5.66 20.14
CA VAL A 93 33.05 5.48 20.75
C VAL A 93 31.95 6.18 19.96
N MET A 94 32.22 7.37 19.42
CA MET A 94 31.22 8.13 18.68
C MET A 94 30.75 7.39 17.41
N PRO A 95 31.65 6.83 16.56
CA PRO A 95 31.25 6.01 15.43
C PRO A 95 30.50 4.73 15.83
N ALA A 96 30.89 4.08 16.93
CA ALA A 96 30.21 2.88 17.42
C ALA A 96 28.77 3.17 17.87
N ILE A 97 28.56 4.30 18.57
CA ILE A 97 27.22 4.75 18.97
C ILE A 97 26.39 5.11 17.74
N VAL A 98 26.95 5.86 16.78
CA VAL A 98 26.27 6.21 15.53
C VAL A 98 25.88 4.96 14.75
N TYR A 99 26.76 3.97 14.66
CA TYR A 99 26.47 2.69 14.01
C TYR A 99 25.33 1.94 14.71
N ILE A 100 25.33 1.86 16.04
CA ILE A 100 24.26 1.22 16.81
C ILE A 100 22.92 1.96 16.62
N LEU A 101 22.91 3.29 16.67
CA LEU A 101 21.72 4.11 16.45
C LEU A 101 21.20 3.97 15.02
N TYR A 102 22.09 4.02 14.03
CA TYR A 102 21.77 3.81 12.62
C TYR A 102 21.16 2.42 12.41
N HIS A 103 21.81 1.37 12.91
CA HIS A 103 21.34 0.00 12.76
C HIS A 103 19.98 -0.22 13.45
N LYS A 104 19.77 0.39 14.63
CA LYS A 104 18.49 0.31 15.34
C LYS A 104 17.37 1.05 14.59
N ALA A 105 17.65 2.26 14.09
CA ALA A 105 16.69 3.03 13.29
C ALA A 105 16.36 2.33 11.96
N HIS A 106 17.37 1.77 11.30
CA HIS A 106 17.21 1.02 10.05
C HIS A 106 16.38 -0.24 10.28
N ASN A 107 16.62 -1.00 11.35
CA ASN A 107 15.83 -2.18 11.69
C ASN A 107 14.36 -1.85 12.00
N VAL A 108 14.11 -0.71 12.66
CA VAL A 108 12.76 -0.22 12.92
C VAL A 108 12.06 0.19 11.61
N TYR A 109 12.76 0.91 10.74
CA TYR A 109 12.25 1.30 9.42
C TYR A 109 11.91 0.09 8.54
N GLN A 110 12.81 -0.90 8.48
CA GLN A 110 12.58 -2.13 7.73
C GLN A 110 11.34 -2.90 8.23
N ARG A 111 11.10 -2.92 9.55
CA ARG A 111 9.88 -3.54 10.13
C ARG A 111 8.62 -2.81 9.69
N TYR A 112 8.62 -1.47 9.71
CA TYR A 112 7.47 -0.69 9.23
C TYR A 112 7.21 -0.91 7.73
N ALA A 113 8.27 -0.93 6.92
CA ALA A 113 8.16 -1.19 5.48
C ALA A 113 7.60 -2.59 5.20
N LYS A 114 8.02 -3.61 5.96
CA LYS A 114 7.51 -4.98 5.84
C LYS A 114 6.02 -5.06 6.20
N ILE A 115 5.62 -4.50 7.34
CA ILE A 115 4.21 -4.48 7.78
C ILE A 115 3.32 -3.75 6.76
N ALA A 116 3.81 -2.64 6.18
CA ALA A 116 3.07 -1.91 5.16
C ALA A 116 2.91 -2.74 3.87
N LYS A 117 3.94 -3.49 3.48
CA LYS A 117 3.90 -4.37 2.31
C LYS A 117 2.95 -5.55 2.53
N GLU A 118 3.04 -6.22 3.68
CA GLU A 118 2.18 -7.35 4.06
C GLU A 118 0.70 -6.94 4.08
N LYS A 119 0.37 -5.79 4.69
CA LYS A 119 -1.00 -5.26 4.68
C LYS A 119 -1.53 -4.98 3.28
N ASN A 120 -0.66 -4.46 2.40
CA ASN A 120 -1.08 -4.17 1.04
C ASN A 120 -1.32 -5.43 0.21
N GLU A 121 -0.50 -6.46 0.40
CA GLU A 121 -0.69 -7.77 -0.21
C GLU A 121 -1.98 -8.44 0.29
N GLU A 122 -2.28 -8.33 1.60
CA GLU A 122 -3.53 -8.80 2.20
C GLU A 122 -4.75 -8.08 1.61
N GLU A 123 -4.74 -6.74 1.53
CA GLU A 123 -5.83 -5.97 0.89
C GLU A 123 -6.01 -6.32 -0.60
N GLU A 124 -4.92 -6.60 -1.31
CA GLU A 124 -4.98 -7.05 -2.71
C GLU A 124 -5.54 -8.45 -2.85
N ALA A 125 -5.22 -9.36 -1.91
CA ALA A 125 -5.81 -10.70 -1.86
C ALA A 125 -7.31 -10.63 -1.56
N GLU A 126 -7.72 -9.86 -0.55
CA GLU A 126 -9.13 -9.64 -0.19
C GLU A 126 -9.95 -9.10 -1.38
N ARG A 127 -9.38 -8.20 -2.19
CA ARG A 127 -10.07 -7.64 -3.37
C ARG A 127 -10.22 -8.63 -4.52
N ARG A 128 -9.38 -9.66 -4.59
CA ARG A 128 -9.46 -10.73 -5.59
C ARG A 128 -10.44 -11.82 -5.20
N VAL A 129 -10.92 -11.82 -3.96
CA VAL A 129 -11.95 -12.77 -3.51
C VAL A 129 -13.24 -12.46 -4.27
N VAL A 130 -13.67 -13.41 -5.10
CA VAL A 130 -14.97 -13.41 -5.78
C VAL A 130 -15.86 -14.40 -5.08
N THR A 131 -17.12 -14.06 -4.82
CA THR A 131 -18.08 -14.94 -4.16
C THR A 131 -19.43 -14.86 -4.83
N ILE A 132 -20.06 -16.00 -5.09
CA ILE A 132 -21.39 -16.07 -5.68
C ILE A 132 -22.42 -16.24 -4.57
N PHE A 133 -23.30 -15.27 -4.41
CA PHE A 133 -24.43 -15.30 -3.49
C PHE A 133 -25.70 -15.58 -4.27
N TYR A 134 -26.44 -16.63 -3.92
CA TYR A 134 -27.67 -16.98 -4.62
C TYR A 134 -28.89 -17.00 -3.69
N GLY A 135 -30.03 -16.59 -4.23
CA GLY A 135 -31.33 -16.60 -3.58
C GLY A 135 -32.32 -17.33 -4.46
N SER A 136 -32.76 -18.50 -4.00
CA SER A 136 -33.57 -19.42 -4.78
C SER A 136 -34.78 -19.87 -3.96
N GLU A 137 -35.95 -19.97 -4.61
CA GLU A 137 -37.15 -20.55 -4.00
C GLU A 137 -37.28 -22.03 -4.41
N THR A 138 -37.14 -22.33 -5.71
CA THR A 138 -37.38 -23.66 -6.30
C THR A 138 -36.12 -24.32 -6.85
N GLY A 139 -34.92 -23.87 -6.44
CA GLY A 139 -33.63 -24.41 -6.91
C GLY A 139 -33.20 -23.97 -8.33
N LYS A 140 -34.00 -23.19 -9.07
CA LYS A 140 -33.62 -22.73 -10.42
C LYS A 140 -32.45 -21.75 -10.40
N THR A 141 -32.49 -20.77 -9.50
CA THR A 141 -31.41 -19.77 -9.34
C THR A 141 -30.12 -20.41 -8.87
N GLU A 142 -30.21 -21.47 -8.06
CA GLU A 142 -29.05 -22.24 -7.58
C GLU A 142 -28.33 -22.93 -8.74
N ARG A 143 -29.06 -23.59 -9.65
CA ARG A 143 -28.46 -24.16 -10.88
C ARG A 143 -27.79 -23.11 -11.76
N LEU A 144 -28.37 -21.91 -11.85
CA LEU A 144 -27.74 -20.80 -12.59
C LEU A 144 -26.47 -20.29 -11.88
N ALA A 145 -26.43 -20.34 -10.55
CA ALA A 145 -25.23 -20.02 -9.77
C ALA A 145 -24.12 -21.04 -9.99
N GLU A 146 -24.45 -22.33 -10.08
CA GLU A 146 -23.50 -23.40 -10.43
C GLU A 146 -22.93 -23.19 -11.84
N ILE A 147 -23.79 -22.92 -12.83
CA ILE A 147 -23.34 -22.61 -14.20
C ILE A 147 -22.41 -21.38 -14.20
N LEU A 148 -22.75 -20.33 -13.45
CA LEU A 148 -21.89 -19.15 -13.35
C LEU A 148 -20.53 -19.46 -12.71
N ALA A 149 -20.50 -20.34 -11.70
CA ALA A 149 -19.26 -20.75 -11.06
C ALA A 149 -18.36 -21.54 -12.03
N ASP A 150 -18.97 -22.39 -12.86
CA ASP A 150 -18.25 -23.11 -13.92
C ASP A 150 -17.68 -22.16 -14.99
N GLU A 151 -18.44 -21.14 -15.41
CA GLU A 151 -17.96 -20.13 -16.36
C GLU A 151 -16.81 -19.27 -15.76
N MET A 152 -16.75 -19.17 -14.42
CA MET A 152 -15.75 -18.44 -13.65
C MET A 152 -14.74 -19.35 -12.93
N GLU A 153 -14.48 -20.55 -13.47
CA GLU A 153 -13.57 -21.55 -12.88
C GLU A 153 -12.19 -20.96 -12.50
N ASP A 154 -11.67 -20.03 -13.31
CA ASP A 154 -10.40 -19.33 -13.08
C ASP A 154 -10.34 -18.59 -11.71
N TYR A 155 -11.49 -18.18 -11.17
CA TYR A 155 -11.62 -17.53 -9.88
C TYR A 155 -12.07 -18.49 -8.75
N SER A 156 -12.55 -19.68 -9.12
CA SER A 156 -13.09 -20.70 -8.20
C SER A 156 -13.99 -20.10 -7.09
N PRO A 157 -15.03 -19.33 -7.44
CA PRO A 157 -15.81 -18.60 -6.46
C PRO A 157 -16.65 -19.55 -5.59
N PRO A 158 -16.65 -19.40 -4.24
CA PRO A 158 -17.57 -20.13 -3.39
C PRO A 158 -19.02 -19.72 -3.66
N LEU A 159 -19.92 -20.70 -3.64
CA LEU A 159 -21.36 -20.48 -3.69
C LEU A 159 -21.93 -20.41 -2.27
N ILE A 160 -22.61 -19.32 -1.97
CA ILE A 160 -23.23 -19.07 -0.67
C ILE A 160 -24.73 -18.83 -0.88
N ASN A 161 -25.56 -19.63 -0.20
CA ASN A 161 -27.00 -19.40 -0.16
C ASN A 161 -27.29 -18.18 0.73
N MET A 162 -27.94 -17.16 0.16
CA MET A 162 -28.33 -15.95 0.89
C MET A 162 -29.24 -16.24 2.08
N ALA A 163 -29.97 -17.35 2.07
CA ALA A 163 -30.80 -17.76 3.20
C ALA A 163 -30.01 -18.20 4.44
N ASN A 164 -28.74 -18.58 4.27
CA ASN A 164 -27.88 -19.12 5.32
C ASN A 164 -26.66 -18.22 5.62
N ILE A 165 -26.69 -16.96 5.18
CA ILE A 165 -25.62 -16.01 5.49
C ILE A 165 -25.58 -15.72 6.99
N ASP A 166 -24.39 -15.71 7.58
CA ASP A 166 -24.21 -15.10 8.91
C ASP A 166 -24.04 -13.58 8.74
N PRO A 167 -24.89 -12.76 9.39
CA PRO A 167 -24.74 -11.31 9.45
C PRO A 167 -23.34 -10.79 9.81
N GLU A 168 -22.65 -11.43 10.77
CA GLU A 168 -21.36 -10.97 11.24
C GLU A 168 -20.25 -11.29 10.24
N ASP A 169 -20.37 -12.41 9.53
CA ASP A 169 -19.46 -12.76 8.44
C ASP A 169 -19.65 -11.83 7.24
N PHE A 170 -20.91 -11.53 6.88
CA PHE A 170 -21.19 -10.62 5.75
C PHE A 170 -20.71 -9.19 6.03
N LYS A 171 -20.76 -8.72 7.29
CA LYS A 171 -20.19 -7.40 7.66
C LYS A 171 -18.68 -7.33 7.47
N GLN A 172 -17.99 -8.45 7.67
CA GLN A 172 -16.53 -8.57 7.53
C GLN A 172 -16.12 -8.91 6.10
N TYR A 173 -17.07 -9.29 5.25
CA TYR A 173 -16.83 -9.61 3.86
C TYR A 173 -16.18 -8.44 3.11
N LYS A 174 -15.11 -8.76 2.37
CA LYS A 174 -14.39 -7.86 1.48
C LYS A 174 -14.11 -8.59 0.19
N GLY A 175 -14.26 -7.89 -0.94
CA GLY A 175 -14.11 -8.49 -2.26
C GLY A 175 -15.30 -8.22 -3.17
N VAL A 176 -15.52 -9.13 -4.10
CA VAL A 176 -16.51 -9.02 -5.18
C VAL A 176 -17.63 -10.04 -4.99
N GLY A 177 -18.82 -9.55 -4.65
CA GLY A 177 -20.04 -10.36 -4.52
C GLY A 177 -20.85 -10.39 -5.82
N LEU A 178 -21.07 -11.57 -6.38
CA LEU A 178 -21.96 -11.81 -7.52
C LEU A 178 -23.30 -12.32 -6.99
N PHE A 179 -24.33 -11.50 -7.06
CA PHE A 179 -25.63 -11.81 -6.46
C PHE A 179 -26.64 -12.27 -7.51
N LEU A 180 -27.12 -13.49 -7.38
CA LEU A 180 -28.20 -14.07 -8.20
C LEU A 180 -29.46 -14.16 -7.35
N ILE A 181 -30.54 -13.51 -7.76
CA ILE A 181 -31.75 -13.49 -6.95
C ILE A 181 -33.01 -13.62 -7.80
N SER A 182 -33.86 -14.59 -7.45
CA SER A 182 -35.20 -14.68 -8.05
C SER A 182 -36.19 -13.71 -7.39
N THR A 183 -37.23 -13.34 -8.11
CA THR A 183 -38.30 -12.47 -7.62
C THR A 183 -39.61 -13.25 -7.62
N ARG A 184 -40.32 -13.25 -6.48
CA ARG A 184 -41.64 -13.86 -6.35
C ARG A 184 -42.72 -13.00 -7.01
N GLU A 185 -43.91 -13.57 -7.20
CA GLU A 185 -45.03 -12.93 -7.92
C GLU A 185 -45.45 -11.57 -7.33
N ASN A 186 -45.32 -11.41 -6.01
CA ASN A 186 -45.60 -10.17 -5.28
C ASN A 186 -44.45 -9.14 -5.33
N GLY A 187 -43.38 -9.43 -6.09
CA GLY A 187 -42.19 -8.61 -6.20
C GLY A 187 -41.26 -8.67 -4.99
N LYS A 188 -41.47 -9.60 -4.06
CA LYS A 188 -40.58 -9.86 -2.93
C LYS A 188 -39.44 -10.82 -3.32
N PRO A 189 -38.32 -10.81 -2.60
CA PRO A 189 -37.28 -11.86 -2.74
C PRO A 189 -37.83 -13.23 -2.31
N PRO A 190 -37.07 -14.33 -2.51
CA PRO A 190 -37.41 -15.66 -2.00
C PRO A 190 -37.59 -15.64 -0.49
N GLU A 191 -38.43 -16.53 0.05
CA GLU A 191 -38.80 -16.53 1.48
C GLU A 191 -37.57 -16.58 2.38
N GLY A 192 -36.65 -17.51 2.07
CA GLY A 192 -35.40 -17.65 2.82
C GLY A 192 -34.48 -16.43 2.77
N VAL A 193 -34.67 -15.49 1.84
CA VAL A 193 -33.80 -14.31 1.67
C VAL A 193 -34.42 -13.05 2.28
N GLU A 194 -35.69 -13.09 2.70
CA GLU A 194 -36.37 -11.92 3.28
C GLU A 194 -35.69 -11.41 4.54
N TRP A 195 -35.22 -12.31 5.41
CA TRP A 195 -34.53 -11.91 6.64
C TRP A 195 -33.23 -11.14 6.33
N PHE A 196 -32.46 -11.54 5.31
CA PHE A 196 -31.20 -10.89 4.93
C PHE A 196 -31.45 -9.47 4.41
N MET A 197 -32.53 -9.36 3.66
CA MET A 197 -33.05 -8.13 3.09
C MET A 197 -33.52 -7.13 4.16
N GLU A 198 -34.22 -7.60 5.18
CA GLU A 198 -34.62 -6.81 6.34
C GLU A 198 -33.43 -6.43 7.22
N TRP A 199 -32.50 -7.38 7.43
CA TRP A 199 -31.27 -7.14 8.17
C TRP A 199 -30.44 -6.00 7.57
N MET A 200 -30.33 -5.92 6.23
CA MET A 200 -29.64 -4.81 5.57
C MET A 200 -30.30 -3.45 5.86
N ASP A 201 -31.64 -3.38 5.87
CA ASP A 201 -32.37 -2.14 6.22
C ASP A 201 -32.12 -1.75 7.68
N ASP A 202 -32.12 -2.74 8.57
CA ASP A 202 -31.82 -2.59 9.99
C ASP A 202 -30.41 -2.03 10.23
N VAL A 203 -29.43 -2.54 9.49
CA VAL A 203 -28.05 -2.06 9.53
C VAL A 203 -27.97 -0.62 9.01
N ASP A 204 -28.65 -0.28 7.90
CA ASP A 204 -28.67 1.06 7.33
C ASP A 204 -29.28 2.07 8.33
N ALA A 205 -30.40 1.69 8.96
CA ALA A 205 -31.10 2.53 9.94
C ALA A 205 -30.29 2.76 11.23
N LYS A 206 -29.70 1.71 11.79
CA LYS A 206 -28.93 1.77 13.06
C LYS A 206 -27.58 2.46 12.88
N THR A 207 -27.01 2.36 11.68
CA THR A 207 -25.58 2.57 11.50
C THR A 207 -25.29 3.81 10.65
N LYS A 208 -25.82 4.97 11.05
CA LYS A 208 -25.52 6.29 10.44
C LYS A 208 -24.01 6.61 10.28
N ARG A 209 -23.09 5.83 10.86
CA ARG A 209 -21.62 6.05 10.81
C ARG A 209 -20.69 4.83 10.77
N LYS A 210 -21.14 3.57 10.67
CA LYS A 210 -20.27 2.39 10.97
C LYS A 210 -20.40 1.12 10.10
N ALA A 211 -21.48 0.89 9.35
CA ALA A 211 -21.57 -0.25 8.45
C ALA A 211 -21.06 0.24 7.09
N ASN A 212 -19.75 0.14 6.89
CA ASN A 212 -19.12 0.73 5.73
C ASN A 212 -18.75 -0.38 4.74
N PHE A 213 -19.70 -0.76 3.88
CA PHE A 213 -19.47 -1.78 2.85
C PHE A 213 -18.66 -1.24 1.65
N ARG A 214 -17.88 -0.16 1.83
CA ARG A 214 -17.00 0.43 0.80
C ARG A 214 -15.96 -0.54 0.23
N HIS A 215 -15.63 -1.60 0.97
CA HIS A 215 -14.71 -2.65 0.53
C HIS A 215 -15.41 -3.72 -0.33
N ILE A 216 -16.75 -3.71 -0.35
CA ILE A 216 -17.55 -4.61 -1.16
C ILE A 216 -17.77 -3.99 -2.54
N ARG A 217 -17.52 -4.82 -3.53
CA ARG A 217 -17.88 -4.61 -4.92
C ARG A 217 -18.94 -5.63 -5.29
N PHE A 218 -19.91 -5.27 -6.12
CA PHE A 218 -20.97 -6.21 -6.43
C PHE A 218 -21.48 -6.14 -7.87
N CYS A 219 -21.98 -7.28 -8.34
CA CYS A 219 -22.75 -7.41 -9.57
C CYS A 219 -24.05 -8.13 -9.22
N ILE A 220 -25.16 -7.79 -9.87
CA ILE A 220 -26.45 -8.45 -9.61
C ILE A 220 -27.02 -8.98 -10.92
N PHE A 221 -27.40 -10.25 -10.89
CA PHE A 221 -28.19 -10.92 -11.91
C PHE A 221 -29.58 -11.24 -11.33
N GLY A 222 -30.59 -10.51 -11.79
CA GLY A 222 -31.96 -10.71 -11.36
C GLY A 222 -32.65 -11.75 -12.23
N ILE A 223 -33.39 -12.66 -11.61
CA ILE A 223 -34.34 -13.55 -12.28
C ILE A 223 -35.74 -13.13 -11.87
N GLY A 224 -36.60 -12.85 -12.83
CA GLY A 224 -37.98 -12.48 -12.57
C GLY A 224 -38.85 -12.89 -13.73
N ASP A 225 -40.16 -12.84 -13.52
CA ASP A 225 -41.12 -13.26 -14.52
C ASP A 225 -41.97 -12.08 -14.97
N SER A 226 -41.89 -11.74 -16.25
CA SER A 226 -42.61 -10.60 -16.82
C SER A 226 -44.13 -10.80 -16.84
N ARG A 227 -44.64 -12.03 -16.67
CA ARG A 227 -46.08 -12.35 -16.58
C ARG A 227 -46.75 -11.65 -15.40
N PHE A 228 -46.03 -11.40 -14.31
CA PHE A 228 -46.54 -10.68 -13.14
C PHE A 228 -46.55 -9.16 -13.32
N GLY A 229 -46.19 -8.66 -14.51
CA GLY A 229 -46.23 -7.25 -14.86
C GLY A 229 -44.95 -6.49 -14.52
N ALA A 230 -44.77 -5.34 -15.19
CA ALA A 230 -43.55 -4.54 -15.12
C ALA A 230 -43.23 -4.02 -13.70
N THR A 231 -44.25 -3.86 -12.86
CA THR A 231 -44.11 -3.39 -11.46
C THR A 231 -43.33 -4.36 -10.58
N TYR A 232 -43.49 -5.67 -10.80
CA TYR A 232 -42.87 -6.72 -9.99
C TYR A 232 -41.67 -7.37 -10.68
N TYR A 233 -41.55 -7.22 -12.00
CA TYR A 233 -40.44 -7.77 -12.78
C TYR A 233 -39.06 -7.34 -12.22
N ASN A 234 -38.31 -8.33 -11.75
CA ASN A 234 -36.97 -8.19 -11.16
C ASN A 234 -36.89 -7.19 -9.99
N LYS A 235 -37.99 -7.01 -9.26
CA LYS A 235 -38.07 -6.06 -8.15
C LYS A 235 -37.13 -6.44 -7.00
N ALA A 236 -36.95 -7.72 -6.69
CA ALA A 236 -36.03 -8.16 -5.63
C ALA A 236 -34.58 -7.74 -5.91
N ALA A 237 -34.09 -7.98 -7.13
CA ALA A 237 -32.75 -7.55 -7.57
C ALA A 237 -32.56 -6.03 -7.51
N LYS A 238 -33.56 -5.26 -7.93
CA LYS A 238 -33.54 -3.78 -7.86
C LYS A 238 -33.52 -3.28 -6.40
N VAL A 239 -34.24 -3.94 -5.50
CA VAL A 239 -34.23 -3.62 -4.06
C VAL A 239 -32.86 -3.96 -3.45
N LEU A 240 -32.32 -5.14 -3.73
CA LEU A 240 -30.99 -5.57 -3.29
C LEU A 240 -29.91 -4.55 -3.65
N SER A 241 -29.90 -4.12 -4.92
CA SER A 241 -28.96 -3.13 -5.44
C SER A 241 -29.03 -1.80 -4.67
N ARG A 242 -30.24 -1.34 -4.34
CA ARG A 242 -30.42 -0.10 -3.58
C ARG A 242 -29.90 -0.23 -2.15
N ARG A 243 -30.17 -1.35 -1.47
CA ARG A 243 -29.69 -1.62 -0.11
C ARG A 243 -28.17 -1.75 -0.03
N LEU A 244 -27.56 -2.49 -0.96
CA LEU A 244 -26.10 -2.59 -1.02
C LEU A 244 -25.45 -1.21 -1.24
N ARG A 245 -26.04 -0.38 -2.12
CA ARG A 245 -25.56 1.00 -2.34
C ARG A 245 -25.74 1.90 -1.14
N SER A 246 -26.86 1.81 -0.40
CA SER A 246 -27.08 2.65 0.78
C SER A 246 -26.07 2.33 1.89
N LEU A 247 -25.69 1.06 2.03
CA LEU A 247 -24.63 0.59 2.93
C LEU A 247 -23.19 0.92 2.45
N GLY A 248 -23.04 1.58 1.29
CA GLY A 248 -21.76 2.06 0.77
C GLY A 248 -21.02 1.09 -0.15
N ALA A 249 -21.60 -0.07 -0.48
CA ALA A 249 -21.06 -0.96 -1.49
C ALA A 249 -21.17 -0.34 -2.88
N LYS A 250 -20.24 -0.68 -3.77
CA LYS A 250 -20.19 -0.11 -5.12
C LYS A 250 -20.47 -1.17 -6.19
N PRO A 251 -21.37 -0.90 -7.15
CA PRO A 251 -21.56 -1.80 -8.28
C PRO A 251 -20.29 -1.82 -9.15
N LEU A 252 -19.92 -2.98 -9.69
CA LEU A 252 -18.87 -3.10 -10.71
C LEU A 252 -19.44 -2.90 -12.10
N CYS A 253 -20.53 -3.61 -12.42
CA CYS A 253 -21.17 -3.56 -13.73
C CYS A 253 -22.66 -3.20 -13.61
N ALA A 254 -23.31 -3.02 -14.76
CA ALA A 254 -24.76 -2.90 -14.81
C ALA A 254 -25.44 -4.19 -14.35
N MET A 255 -26.64 -4.07 -13.78
CA MET A 255 -27.44 -5.24 -13.43
C MET A 255 -27.96 -5.90 -14.71
N ALA A 256 -27.92 -7.22 -14.76
CA ALA A 256 -28.60 -7.99 -15.80
C ALA A 256 -29.90 -8.59 -15.26
N PHE A 257 -30.86 -8.79 -16.17
CA PHE A 257 -32.18 -9.31 -15.84
C PHE A 257 -32.55 -10.44 -16.80
N ALA A 258 -32.88 -11.59 -16.24
CA ALA A 258 -33.48 -12.71 -16.95
C ALA A 258 -35.01 -12.68 -16.80
N ASP A 259 -35.70 -13.16 -17.83
CA ASP A 259 -37.15 -13.37 -17.82
C ASP A 259 -37.47 -14.86 -17.76
N GLU A 260 -38.05 -15.32 -16.66
CA GLU A 260 -38.43 -16.72 -16.44
C GLU A 260 -39.57 -17.18 -17.37
N LYS A 261 -40.27 -16.25 -18.02
CA LYS A 261 -41.21 -16.58 -19.09
C LYS A 261 -40.51 -17.23 -20.31
N LYS A 262 -39.23 -16.91 -20.53
CA LYS A 262 -38.43 -17.45 -21.64
C LYS A 262 -37.93 -18.85 -21.33
N ASN A 263 -37.38 -19.51 -22.34
CA ASN A 263 -36.78 -20.83 -22.16
C ASN A 263 -35.50 -20.73 -21.31
N THR A 264 -35.15 -21.83 -20.64
CA THR A 264 -33.93 -21.91 -19.82
C THR A 264 -32.67 -21.57 -20.63
N ASP A 265 -32.62 -21.98 -21.90
CA ASP A 265 -31.47 -21.73 -22.77
C ASP A 265 -31.24 -20.22 -23.01
N ASP A 266 -32.32 -19.46 -23.22
CA ASP A 266 -32.24 -18.00 -23.36
C ASP A 266 -31.72 -17.34 -22.07
N ILE A 267 -32.13 -17.86 -20.91
CA ILE A 267 -31.67 -17.37 -19.61
C ILE A 267 -30.17 -17.66 -19.44
N CYS A 268 -29.73 -18.85 -19.83
CA CYS A 268 -28.32 -19.24 -19.81
C CYS A 268 -27.47 -18.39 -20.78
N GLU A 269 -27.98 -18.03 -21.96
CA GLU A 269 -27.28 -17.14 -22.89
C GLU A 269 -27.09 -15.75 -22.29
N VAL A 270 -28.14 -15.18 -21.68
CA VAL A 270 -28.06 -13.89 -20.99
C VAL A 270 -27.07 -13.96 -19.81
N LEU A 271 -27.08 -15.06 -19.05
CA LEU A 271 -26.14 -15.30 -17.96
C LEU A 271 -24.69 -15.33 -18.47
N ARG A 272 -24.43 -16.05 -19.57
CA ARG A 272 -23.09 -16.14 -20.18
C ARG A 272 -22.59 -14.81 -20.73
N SER A 273 -23.45 -14.06 -21.42
CA SER A 273 -23.10 -12.73 -21.89
C SER A 273 -22.77 -11.82 -20.70
N TRP A 274 -23.55 -11.88 -19.64
CA TRP A 274 -23.30 -11.10 -18.44
C TRP A 274 -22.04 -11.56 -17.69
N SER A 275 -21.74 -12.86 -17.64
CA SER A 275 -20.51 -13.36 -17.02
C SER A 275 -19.27 -12.90 -17.76
N ASP A 276 -19.31 -12.86 -19.10
CA ASP A 276 -18.24 -12.30 -19.93
C ASP A 276 -17.97 -10.84 -19.57
N ASP A 277 -19.02 -10.02 -19.49
CA ASP A 277 -18.92 -8.60 -19.12
C ASP A 277 -18.38 -8.43 -17.69
N VAL A 278 -18.83 -9.27 -16.75
CA VAL A 278 -18.35 -9.26 -15.36
C VAL A 278 -16.87 -9.62 -15.30
N CYS A 279 -16.42 -10.64 -16.03
CA CYS A 279 -15.02 -11.04 -16.08
C CYS A 279 -14.12 -9.90 -16.59
N GLU A 280 -14.54 -9.19 -17.65
CA GLU A 280 -13.80 -8.05 -18.20
C GLU A 280 -13.65 -6.92 -17.16
N VAL A 281 -14.75 -6.54 -16.51
CA VAL A 281 -14.73 -5.49 -15.47
C VAL A 281 -13.97 -5.94 -14.22
N LEU A 282 -14.03 -7.22 -13.86
CA LEU A 282 -13.34 -7.79 -12.72
C LEU A 282 -11.82 -7.76 -12.92
N GLU A 283 -11.35 -8.14 -14.11
CA GLU A 283 -9.92 -8.05 -14.47
C GLU A 283 -9.42 -6.61 -14.40
N ASP A 284 -10.19 -5.66 -14.93
CA ASP A 284 -9.87 -4.23 -14.82
C ASP A 284 -9.90 -3.73 -13.37
N HIS A 285 -10.81 -4.23 -12.55
CA HIS A 285 -10.86 -3.89 -11.13
C HIS A 285 -9.60 -4.38 -10.38
N ILE A 286 -9.16 -5.59 -10.69
CA ILE A 286 -7.96 -6.20 -10.12
C ILE A 286 -6.70 -5.51 -10.67
N ALA A 287 -6.67 -5.12 -11.95
CA ALA A 287 -5.51 -4.53 -12.62
C ALA A 287 -5.37 -3.02 -12.40
N GLY A 288 -6.47 -2.26 -12.43
CA GLY A 288 -6.51 -0.78 -12.37
C GLY A 288 -6.04 -0.20 -11.04
N THR A 289 -6.03 -0.99 -9.98
CA THR A 289 -5.43 -0.57 -8.70
C THR A 289 -3.91 -0.48 -8.74
N LYS A 290 -3.24 -1.12 -9.72
CA LYS A 290 -1.79 -0.98 -9.93
C LYS A 290 -1.40 0.38 -10.54
N SER A 291 -2.30 1.09 -11.23
CA SER A 291 -1.99 2.39 -11.86
C SER A 291 -2.28 3.58 -10.94
N ASP A 292 -3.35 3.55 -10.14
CA ASP A 292 -3.74 4.68 -9.27
C ASP A 292 -2.77 4.94 -8.11
N ARG A 293 -1.96 3.95 -7.70
CA ARG A 293 -0.94 4.14 -6.65
C ARG A 293 0.37 4.77 -7.15
N ARG A 294 0.48 5.11 -8.43
CA ARG A 294 1.68 5.75 -9.01
C ARG A 294 1.55 7.27 -9.21
N GLY A 295 0.55 7.90 -8.59
CA GLY A 295 0.25 9.32 -8.76
C GLY A 295 0.11 10.09 -7.45
N THR A 296 1.18 10.25 -6.65
CA THR A 296 1.40 11.46 -5.83
C THR A 296 2.90 11.62 -5.53
N SER A 297 3.43 12.80 -5.87
CA SER A 297 4.79 13.37 -5.67
C SER A 297 5.97 12.84 -6.50
N THR A 298 6.06 13.40 -7.71
CA THR A 298 7.14 14.24 -8.29
C THR A 298 8.61 13.77 -8.42
N GLU A 299 9.03 13.88 -9.68
CA GLU A 299 10.37 14.07 -10.27
C GLU A 299 11.24 12.86 -10.67
N SER A 300 11.76 13.01 -11.88
CA SER A 300 12.20 12.03 -12.86
C SER A 300 13.68 11.69 -12.77
N SER A 301 14.02 10.39 -12.86
CA SER A 301 14.86 9.85 -13.94
C SER A 301 14.95 8.33 -13.88
N GLY A 302 14.94 7.68 -15.04
CA GLY A 302 15.28 6.26 -15.21
C GLY A 302 14.17 5.26 -14.91
N THR A 303 13.53 4.73 -15.95
CA THR A 303 13.23 3.28 -16.12
C THR A 303 12.45 3.07 -17.43
N GLU A 304 13.12 3.33 -18.55
CA GLU A 304 12.58 2.94 -19.86
C GLU A 304 12.49 1.39 -19.95
N TYR A 305 13.41 0.68 -19.28
CA TYR A 305 13.49 -0.79 -19.22
C TYR A 305 12.41 -1.49 -18.37
N ASP A 306 12.04 -0.97 -17.18
CA ASP A 306 10.97 -1.60 -16.36
C ASP A 306 9.57 -1.31 -16.91
N SER A 307 9.39 -0.16 -17.58
CA SER A 307 8.13 0.17 -18.22
C SER A 307 7.83 -0.74 -19.41
N GLU A 308 8.87 -1.10 -20.18
CA GLU A 308 8.73 -1.94 -21.37
C GLU A 308 8.48 -3.40 -20.99
N ASN A 309 9.13 -3.91 -19.94
CA ASN A 309 8.91 -5.28 -19.47
C ASN A 309 7.50 -5.45 -18.87
N ALA A 310 7.04 -4.49 -18.07
CA ALA A 310 5.67 -4.49 -17.53
C ALA A 310 4.61 -4.33 -18.63
N LYS A 311 4.92 -3.57 -19.70
CA LYS A 311 4.05 -3.44 -20.87
C LYS A 311 4.01 -4.74 -21.67
N ARG A 312 5.15 -5.40 -21.87
CA ARG A 312 5.25 -6.71 -22.55
C ARG A 312 4.55 -7.82 -21.76
N GLU A 313 4.62 -7.83 -20.43
CA GLU A 313 3.86 -8.78 -19.61
C GLU A 313 2.35 -8.57 -19.74
N LYS A 314 1.89 -7.31 -19.73
CA LYS A 314 0.48 -6.98 -19.95
C LYS A 314 0.01 -7.37 -21.35
N GLU A 315 0.79 -7.06 -22.38
CA GLU A 315 0.48 -7.42 -23.77
C GLU A 315 0.51 -8.94 -23.98
N ALA A 316 1.42 -9.66 -23.31
CA ALA A 316 1.48 -11.12 -23.35
C ALA A 316 0.29 -11.78 -22.63
N LEU A 317 -0.10 -11.25 -21.46
CA LEU A 317 -1.30 -11.68 -20.75
C LEU A 317 -2.56 -11.41 -21.57
N PHE A 318 -2.67 -10.22 -22.14
CA PHE A 318 -3.80 -9.83 -22.99
C PHE A 318 -3.88 -10.68 -24.26
N THR A 319 -2.75 -11.01 -24.88
CA THR A 319 -2.71 -11.87 -26.08
C THR A 319 -3.02 -13.33 -25.73
N LYS A 320 -2.51 -13.83 -24.60
CA LYS A 320 -2.86 -15.16 -24.08
C LYS A 320 -4.36 -15.25 -23.77
N PHE A 321 -4.93 -14.18 -23.22
CA PHE A 321 -6.36 -14.03 -22.94
C PHE A 321 -7.20 -14.00 -24.22
N LEU A 322 -6.83 -13.19 -25.22
CA LEU A 322 -7.52 -13.17 -26.52
C LEU A 322 -7.51 -14.55 -27.17
N ASN A 323 -6.42 -15.32 -27.02
CA ASN A 323 -6.33 -16.69 -27.53
C ASN A 323 -7.18 -17.68 -26.71
N LEU A 324 -7.28 -17.53 -25.40
CA LEU A 324 -8.21 -18.29 -24.54
C LEU A 324 -9.67 -17.99 -24.89
N ARG A 325 -10.02 -16.71 -25.09
CA ARG A 325 -11.35 -16.26 -25.52
C ARG A 325 -11.71 -16.79 -26.91
N ARG A 326 -10.74 -16.79 -27.85
CA ARG A 326 -10.92 -17.35 -29.20
C ARG A 326 -11.13 -18.87 -29.17
N ARG A 327 -10.52 -19.58 -28.20
CA ARG A 327 -10.77 -21.01 -27.94
C ARG A 327 -12.13 -21.30 -27.29
N ARG A 328 -12.63 -20.42 -26.40
CA ARG A 328 -13.97 -20.55 -25.81
C ARG A 328 -15.07 -20.31 -26.85
N ARG A 329 -14.92 -19.30 -27.73
CA ARG A 329 -15.83 -19.05 -28.87
C ARG A 329 -15.83 -20.12 -29.97
N SER A 330 -14.80 -20.98 -30.05
CA SER A 330 -14.75 -22.08 -31.03
C SER A 330 -15.30 -23.40 -30.48
N ARG A 331 -15.70 -23.43 -29.20
CA ARG A 331 -16.28 -24.60 -28.53
C ARG A 331 -17.80 -24.51 -28.33
N THR A 332 -18.37 -23.34 -28.60
CA THR A 332 -19.82 -23.07 -28.68
C THR A 332 -20.27 -23.18 -30.14
#